data_AF-A0A9P5SCF9-F1
#
_entry.id   AF-A0A9P5SCF9-F1
#
_cell.length_a   1.000
_cell.length_b   1.000
_cell.length_c   1.000
_cell.angle_alpha   90.00
_cell.angle_beta   90.00
_cell.angle_gamma   90.00
#
_symmetry.space_group_name_H-M   'P 1'
#
loop_
_entity.id
_entity.type
_entity.pdbx_description
1 polymer ?
#
loop_
_entity_poly.entity_id
_entity_poly.type
_entity_poly.pdbx_seq_one_letter_code
_entity_poly.pdbx_strand_id
1 'polypeptide(L)'
;GNNRALLLNEKRRRRRESHNAVERRRRDNINEKIQELSTLLPDCYVDAANKPNKGVILRKSVDYIRHLQQLVASQTNRNMELEAQLQGKGHPGSGDSSSSGSGGMGAPQLQQGFGMMRLANDGQN
;
A
#
# COMPACT_ATOMS: atom_id res chain seq x y z
N GLY A 1 -51.96 -25.12 20.47
CA GLY A 1 -50.74 -25.09 21.31
C GLY A 1 -49.46 -25.31 20.50
N ASN A 2 -49.31 -26.48 19.86
CA ASN A 2 -48.00 -26.96 19.39
C ASN A 2 -47.45 -26.33 18.11
N ASN A 3 -48.30 -25.94 17.14
CA ASN A 3 -47.82 -25.36 15.87
C ASN A 3 -47.09 -24.01 16.06
N ARG A 4 -47.51 -23.18 17.02
CA ARG A 4 -46.86 -21.89 17.29
C ARG A 4 -45.45 -22.05 17.85
N ALA A 5 -45.23 -23.04 18.72
CA ALA A 5 -43.93 -23.33 19.29
C ALA A 5 -42.95 -23.85 18.21
N LEU A 6 -43.41 -24.71 17.31
CA LEU A 6 -42.62 -25.23 16.19
C LEU A 6 -42.19 -24.12 15.23
N LEU A 7 -43.12 -23.23 14.84
CA LEU A 7 -42.82 -22.09 13.97
C LEU A 7 -41.80 -21.13 14.59
N LEU A 8 -41.89 -20.88 15.90
CA LEU A 8 -40.92 -20.04 16.61
C LEU A 8 -39.54 -20.71 16.69
N ASN A 9 -39.48 -22.02 16.91
CA ASN A 9 -38.22 -22.77 16.92
C ASN A 9 -37.57 -22.74 15.52
N GLU A 10 -38.34 -23.00 14.47
CA GLU A 10 -37.90 -22.93 13.08
C GLU A 10 -37.39 -21.53 12.72
N LYS A 11 -38.11 -20.47 13.14
CA LYS A 11 -37.66 -19.08 12.97
C LYS A 11 -36.34 -18.80 13.70
N ARG A 12 -36.15 -19.33 14.92
CA ARG A 12 -34.88 -19.23 15.66
C ARG A 12 -33.76 -20.02 14.98
N ARG A 13 -34.05 -21.21 14.44
CA ARG A 13 -33.11 -22.03 13.68
C ARG A 13 -32.60 -21.29 12.44
N ARG A 14 -33.51 -20.77 11.61
CA ARG A 14 -33.17 -19.99 10.41
C ARG A 14 -32.32 -18.76 10.72
N ARG A 15 -32.63 -18.05 11.83
CA ARG A 15 -31.81 -16.91 12.28
C ARG A 15 -30.39 -17.34 12.63
N ARG A 16 -30.22 -18.44 13.36
CA ARG A 16 -28.88 -18.99 13.69
C ARG A 16 -28.12 -19.44 12.46
N GLU A 17 -28.79 -20.10 11.50
CA GLU A 17 -28.18 -20.55 10.26
C GLU A 17 -27.71 -19.36 9.40
N SER A 18 -28.56 -18.34 9.25
CA SER A 18 -28.18 -17.10 8.57
C SER A 18 -26.98 -16.44 9.23
N HIS A 19 -27.00 -16.30 10.55
CA HIS A 19 -25.87 -15.75 11.31
C HIS A 19 -24.58 -16.57 11.09
N ASN A 20 -24.66 -17.89 11.16
CA ASN A 20 -23.51 -18.78 10.96
C ASN A 20 -22.96 -18.71 9.53
N ALA A 21 -23.83 -18.55 8.54
CA ALA A 21 -23.43 -18.39 7.16
C ALA A 21 -22.68 -17.06 6.93
N VAL A 22 -23.16 -15.97 7.53
CA VAL A 22 -22.50 -14.66 7.47
C VAL A 22 -21.12 -14.73 8.12
N GLU A 23 -21.02 -15.30 9.32
CA GLU A 23 -19.74 -15.40 10.03
C GLU A 23 -18.75 -16.33 9.31
N ARG A 24 -19.23 -17.40 8.65
CA ARG A 24 -18.39 -18.23 7.80
C ARG A 24 -17.80 -17.42 6.64
N ARG A 25 -18.63 -16.68 5.89
CA ARG A 25 -18.16 -15.82 4.80
C ARG A 25 -17.14 -14.78 5.26
N ARG A 26 -17.36 -14.16 6.43
CA ARG A 26 -16.40 -13.22 7.02
C ARG A 26 -15.04 -13.90 7.27
N ARG A 27 -15.05 -15.08 7.88
CA ARG A 27 -13.81 -15.84 8.14
C ARG A 27 -13.11 -16.26 6.85
N ASP A 28 -13.86 -16.70 5.84
CA ASP A 28 -13.31 -17.11 4.56
C ASP A 28 -12.66 -15.92 3.85
N ASN A 29 -13.32 -14.76 3.83
CA ASN A 29 -12.73 -13.54 3.26
C ASN A 29 -11.42 -13.11 3.96
N ILE A 30 -11.37 -13.20 5.30
CA ILE A 30 -10.12 -12.94 6.04
C ILE A 30 -9.03 -13.93 5.62
N ASN A 31 -9.36 -15.21 5.51
CA ASN A 31 -8.40 -16.24 5.13
C ASN A 31 -7.88 -16.06 3.70
N GLU A 32 -8.76 -15.68 2.77
CA GLU A 32 -8.40 -15.35 1.39
C GLU A 32 -7.41 -14.19 1.35
N LYS A 33 -7.68 -13.11 2.09
CA LYS A 33 -6.77 -11.94 2.14
C LYS A 33 -5.41 -12.28 2.73
N ILE A 34 -5.37 -13.13 3.76
CA ILE A 34 -4.09 -13.63 4.30
C ILE A 34 -3.36 -14.48 3.26
N GLN A 35 -4.06 -15.32 2.51
CA GLN A 35 -3.43 -16.15 1.48
C GLN A 35 -2.90 -15.30 0.31
N GLU A 36 -3.64 -14.27 -0.10
CA GLU A 36 -3.22 -13.30 -1.12
C GLU A 36 -1.95 -12.55 -0.69
N LEU A 37 -1.88 -12.11 0.57
CA LEU A 37 -0.66 -11.51 1.12
C LEU A 37 0.54 -12.46 1.03
N SER A 38 0.32 -13.76 1.26
CA SER A 38 1.38 -14.76 1.13
C SER A 38 1.94 -14.85 -0.30
N THR A 39 1.14 -14.60 -1.34
CA THR A 39 1.60 -14.68 -2.73
C THR A 39 2.32 -13.43 -3.20
N LEU A 40 2.16 -12.31 -2.49
CA LEU A 40 2.85 -11.05 -2.78
C LEU A 40 4.21 -10.92 -2.10
N LEU A 41 4.50 -11.80 -1.14
CA LEU A 41 5.78 -11.83 -0.45
C LEU A 41 6.87 -12.45 -1.34
N PRO A 42 8.10 -11.91 -1.31
CA PRO A 42 9.23 -12.56 -1.98
C PRO A 42 9.52 -13.94 -1.39
N ASP A 43 10.01 -14.86 -2.19
CA ASP A 43 10.32 -16.25 -1.77
C ASP A 43 11.29 -16.32 -0.59
N CYS A 44 12.16 -15.33 -0.40
CA CYS A 44 13.07 -15.27 0.75
C CYS A 44 12.37 -14.95 2.09
N TYR A 45 11.11 -14.47 2.07
CA TYR A 45 10.34 -14.16 3.28
C TYR A 45 9.52 -15.35 3.79
N VAL A 46 9.33 -16.37 2.96
CA VAL A 46 8.41 -17.47 3.19
C VAL A 46 9.07 -18.78 2.78
N ASP A 47 9.28 -19.69 3.73
CA ASP A 47 9.89 -20.98 3.41
C ASP A 47 8.97 -21.79 2.49
N ALA A 48 9.39 -21.96 1.23
CA ALA A 48 8.61 -22.66 0.21
C ALA A 48 8.35 -24.13 0.56
N ALA A 49 9.16 -24.73 1.42
CA ALA A 49 8.99 -26.12 1.85
C ALA A 49 7.85 -26.29 2.87
N ASN A 50 7.48 -25.22 3.59
CA ASN A 50 6.53 -25.28 4.68
C ASN A 50 5.34 -24.34 4.46
N LYS A 51 4.12 -24.85 4.67
CA LYS A 51 2.92 -24.00 4.61
C LYS A 51 3.05 -22.86 5.64
N PRO A 52 3.15 -21.60 5.19
CA PRO A 52 3.42 -20.49 6.09
C PRO A 52 2.27 -20.25 7.04
N ASN A 53 2.59 -20.01 8.31
CA ASN A 53 1.58 -19.73 9.31
C ASN A 53 1.02 -18.30 9.14
N LYS A 54 -0.26 -18.11 9.49
CA LYS A 54 -0.95 -16.81 9.30
C LYS A 54 -0.24 -15.64 9.98
N GLY A 55 0.32 -15.85 11.18
CA GLY A 55 1.03 -14.80 11.92
C GLY A 55 2.33 -14.36 11.23
N VAL A 56 3.07 -15.30 10.65
CA VAL A 56 4.27 -15.04 9.87
C VAL A 56 3.92 -14.29 8.60
N ILE A 57 2.89 -14.73 7.86
CA ILE A 57 2.45 -14.02 6.65
C ILE A 57 2.15 -12.57 6.97
N LEU A 58 1.35 -12.31 8.01
CA LEU A 58 1.00 -10.95 8.42
C LEU A 58 2.23 -10.12 8.80
N ARG A 59 3.11 -10.66 9.66
CA ARG A 59 4.33 -9.96 10.10
C ARG A 59 5.25 -9.64 8.91
N LYS A 60 5.54 -10.64 8.09
CA LYS A 60 6.40 -10.51 6.91
C LYS A 60 5.81 -9.54 5.88
N SER A 61 4.48 -9.50 5.73
CA SER A 61 3.79 -8.53 4.88
C SER A 61 4.01 -7.10 5.35
N VAL A 62 3.90 -6.84 6.67
CA VAL A 62 4.18 -5.51 7.23
C VAL A 62 5.65 -5.11 7.01
N ASP A 63 6.57 -6.03 7.26
CA ASP A 63 8.01 -5.78 7.04
C ASP A 63 8.30 -5.47 5.57
N TYR A 64 7.69 -6.21 4.65
CA TYR A 64 7.89 -6.01 3.22
C TYR A 64 7.30 -4.69 2.72
N ILE A 65 6.13 -4.28 3.21
CA ILE A 65 5.56 -2.95 2.91
C ILE A 65 6.52 -1.83 3.35
N ARG A 66 7.09 -1.94 4.54
CA ARG A 66 8.08 -0.95 5.03
C ARG A 66 9.34 -0.92 4.15
N HIS A 67 9.81 -2.09 3.74
CA HIS A 67 10.94 -2.20 2.82
C HIS A 67 10.62 -1.55 1.46
N LEU A 68 9.44 -1.80 0.89
CA LEU A 68 9.00 -1.17 -0.37
C LEU A 68 8.91 0.35 -0.25
N GLN A 69 8.41 0.88 0.87
CA GLN A 69 8.39 2.33 1.12
C GLN A 69 9.80 2.94 1.13
N GLN A 70 10.76 2.26 1.76
CA GLN A 70 12.17 2.69 1.77
C GLN A 70 12.79 2.60 0.38
N LEU A 71 12.51 1.53 -0.36
CA LEU A 71 13.01 1.33 -1.72
C LEU A 71 12.51 2.43 -2.65
N VAL A 72 11.21 2.76 -2.60
CA VAL A 72 10.62 3.86 -3.38
C VAL A 72 11.32 5.18 -3.05
N ALA A 73 11.46 5.52 -1.76
CA ALA A 73 12.14 6.76 -1.36
C ALA A 73 13.59 6.83 -1.85
N SER A 74 14.34 5.73 -1.76
CA SER A 74 15.72 5.65 -2.26
C SER A 74 15.78 5.82 -3.78
N GLN A 75 14.88 5.18 -4.52
CA GLN A 75 14.81 5.30 -5.98
C GLN A 75 14.41 6.70 -6.42
N THR A 76 13.48 7.35 -5.72
CA THR A 76 13.12 8.75 -5.98
C THR A 76 14.33 9.67 -5.81
N ASN A 77 15.10 9.50 -4.72
CA ASN A 77 16.32 10.29 -4.51
C ASN A 77 17.36 10.03 -5.61
N ARG A 78 17.54 8.77 -6.00
CA ARG A 78 18.49 8.41 -7.06
C ARG A 78 18.08 8.97 -8.41
N ASN A 79 16.80 8.92 -8.74
CA ASN A 79 16.28 9.48 -9.99
C ASN A 79 16.47 11.01 -10.02
N MET A 80 16.15 11.72 -8.92
CA MET A 80 16.40 13.16 -8.83
C MET A 80 17.89 13.50 -9.03
N GLU A 81 18.80 12.73 -8.44
CA GLU A 81 20.23 12.93 -8.59
C GLU A 81 20.70 12.72 -10.03
N LEU A 82 20.22 11.65 -10.68
CA LEU A 82 20.53 11.36 -12.08
C LEU A 82 19.97 12.44 -13.03
N GLU A 83 18.75 12.90 -12.78
CA GLU A 83 18.14 14.00 -13.54
C GLU A 83 18.94 15.30 -13.39
N ALA A 84 19.42 15.63 -12.19
CA ALA A 84 20.29 16.79 -11.96
C ALA A 84 21.63 16.66 -12.71
N GLN A 85 22.23 15.47 -12.74
CA GLN A 85 23.47 15.21 -13.50
C GLN A 85 23.28 15.35 -15.02
N LEU A 86 22.10 14.99 -15.53
CA LEU A 86 21.75 15.15 -16.94
C LEU A 86 21.50 16.62 -17.30
N GLN A 87 20.84 17.39 -16.42
CA GLN A 87 20.68 18.84 -16.61
C GLN A 87 22.03 19.59 -16.59
N GLY A 88 22.97 19.14 -15.75
CA GLY A 88 24.34 19.68 -15.72
C GLY A 88 25.21 19.34 -16.94
N LYS A 89 24.80 18.39 -17.78
CA LYS A 89 25.46 18.03 -19.05
C LYS A 89 24.82 18.68 -20.28
N GLY A 90 23.97 19.69 -20.08
CA GLY A 90 23.57 20.64 -21.11
C GLY A 90 24.74 21.50 -21.59
N HIS A 91 25.52 20.96 -22.52
CA HIS A 91 26.20 21.67 -23.62
C HIS A 91 27.21 22.79 -23.28
N PRO A 92 28.54 22.51 -23.28
CA PRO A 92 29.53 23.55 -23.52
C PRO A 92 29.65 23.77 -25.04
N GLY A 93 29.07 24.86 -25.54
CA GLY A 93 29.54 25.50 -26.77
C GLY A 93 28.75 25.25 -28.05
N SER A 94 27.79 26.13 -28.31
CA SER A 94 27.67 26.80 -29.62
C SER A 94 26.97 28.14 -29.41
N GLY A 95 27.75 29.21 -29.48
CA GLY A 95 27.24 30.57 -29.36
C GLY A 95 26.40 30.96 -30.57
N ASP A 96 25.28 31.62 -30.31
CA ASP A 96 24.74 32.69 -31.13
C ASP A 96 23.75 33.50 -30.26
N SER A 97 24.00 34.80 -30.28
CA SER A 97 23.22 35.97 -29.92
C SER A 97 21.69 35.91 -29.76
N SER A 98 21.24 36.65 -28.74
CA SER A 98 20.03 37.47 -28.71
C SER A 98 18.65 36.81 -28.90
N SER A 99 17.92 36.65 -27.80
CA SER A 99 16.52 37.10 -27.75
C SER A 99 16.05 37.24 -26.31
N SER A 100 15.66 38.46 -25.96
CA SER A 100 14.80 38.78 -24.82
C SER A 100 13.55 37.91 -24.82
N GLY A 101 13.35 37.14 -23.75
CA GLY A 101 12.17 36.30 -23.55
C GLY A 101 11.90 36.11 -22.08
N SER A 102 11.11 37.02 -21.50
CA SER A 102 10.46 36.83 -20.20
C SER A 102 9.50 35.64 -20.31
N GLY A 103 9.98 34.44 -19.99
CA GLY A 103 9.20 33.21 -19.96
C GLY A 103 9.28 32.61 -18.57
N GLY A 104 8.16 32.65 -17.84
CA GLY A 104 8.06 32.17 -16.47
C GLY A 104 8.56 30.74 -16.31
N MET A 105 9.41 30.53 -15.31
CA MET A 105 9.74 29.21 -14.79
C MET A 105 8.51 28.66 -14.07
N GLY A 106 7.56 28.13 -14.85
CA GLY A 106 6.50 27.27 -14.33
C GLY A 106 7.14 25.97 -13.88
N ALA A 107 7.37 25.85 -12.57
CA ALA A 107 7.69 24.56 -11.96
C ALA A 107 6.60 23.53 -12.36
N PRO A 108 6.96 22.30 -12.75
CA PRO A 108 5.95 21.27 -13.00
C PRO A 108 5.30 20.93 -11.66
N GLN A 109 4.06 21.38 -11.49
CA GLN A 109 3.18 21.00 -10.39
C GLN A 109 2.82 19.51 -10.58
N LEU A 110 3.62 18.61 -10.02
CA LEU A 110 3.24 17.21 -9.84
C LEU A 110 2.19 17.13 -8.72
N GLN A 111 0.94 17.31 -9.12
CA GLN A 111 -0.23 17.09 -8.29
C GLN A 111 -0.57 15.58 -8.31
N GLN A 112 -0.67 15.04 -7.09
CA GLN A 112 -1.32 13.79 -6.63
C GLN A 112 -0.47 12.51 -6.57
N GLY A 113 -0.18 12.10 -5.33
CA GLY A 113 0.16 10.71 -5.00
C GLY A 113 0.88 10.55 -3.66
N PHE A 114 0.14 10.62 -2.55
CA PHE A 114 0.50 10.14 -1.19
C PHE A 114 1.84 10.59 -0.56
N GLY A 115 1.71 11.46 0.45
CA GLY A 115 2.41 11.29 1.73
C GLY A 115 3.69 12.09 1.95
N MET A 116 3.58 13.21 2.67
CA MET A 116 4.60 13.61 3.66
C MET A 116 3.98 14.61 4.63
N MET A 117 3.31 14.11 5.68
CA MET A 117 2.96 14.96 6.82
C MET A 117 4.26 15.23 7.59
N ARG A 118 4.84 16.44 7.42
CA ARG A 118 5.91 16.91 8.29
C ARG A 118 5.30 17.28 9.64
N LEU A 119 5.51 16.43 10.64
CA LEU A 119 5.33 16.81 12.04
C LEU A 119 6.54 17.66 12.45
N ALA A 120 6.37 18.98 12.39
CA ALA A 120 7.23 19.89 13.15
C ALA A 120 6.82 19.77 14.61
N ASN A 121 7.68 19.18 15.43
CA ASN A 121 7.56 19.18 16.88
C ASN A 121 8.20 20.47 17.39
N ASP A 122 7.44 21.57 17.35
CA ASP A 122 7.82 22.79 18.06
C ASP A 122 7.49 22.59 19.54
N GLY A 123 8.50 22.22 20.31
CA GLY A 123 8.45 22.23 21.76
C GLY A 123 8.24 23.66 22.24
N GLN A 124 7.01 23.97 22.65
CA GLN A 124 6.75 25.10 23.51
C GLN A 124 6.90 24.69 24.97
N ASN A 125 7.69 25.51 25.65
CA ASN A 125 8.00 25.59 27.08
C ASN A 125 6.78 25.65 27.99
#